data_AF-A0A2V2EP53-F1
#
_entry.id   AF-A0A2V2EP53-F1
#
_cell.length_a   1.000
_cell.length_b   1.000
_cell.length_c   1.000
_cell.angle_alpha   90.00
_cell.angle_beta   90.00
_cell.angle_gamma   90.00
#
_symmetry.space_group_name_H-M   'P 1'
#
loop_
_entity.id
_entity.type
_entity.pdbx_description
1 polymer ?
#
loop_
_entity_poly.entity_id
_entity_poly.type
_entity_poly.pdbx_seq_one_letter_code
_entity_poly.pdbx_strand_id
1 'polypeptide(L)' 'MNHDTIAAISTGMTPSGIGIIRISGPDAFLVADRLYQSKNKKKKISEQPSHTVHYGYIVENVKILDEVLVSIF' A
#
# COMPACT_ATOMS: atom_id res chain seq x y z
N MET A 1 0.09 3.74 25.23
CA MET A 1 -0.58 3.88 23.92
C MET A 1 -0.11 2.72 23.08
N ASN A 2 -0.99 1.97 22.41
CA ASN A 2 -0.51 0.93 21.48
C ASN A 2 0.10 1.63 20.26
N HIS A 3 1.38 1.35 20.02
CA HIS A 3 2.13 1.83 18.86
C HIS A 3 2.17 0.75 17.76
N ASP A 4 1.15 -0.09 17.69
CA ASP A 4 1.13 -1.18 16.71
C ASP A 4 0.85 -0.64 15.30
N THR A 5 1.41 -1.32 14.31
CA THR A 5 1.03 -1.12 12.91
C THR A 5 -0.20 -1.97 12.62
N ILE A 6 -1.29 -1.31 12.24
CA ILE A 6 -2.59 -1.93 11.94
C ILE A 6 -2.91 -1.84 10.45
N ALA A 7 -3.72 -2.77 9.95
CA ALA A 7 -4.27 -2.74 8.60
C ALA A 7 -5.75 -3.11 8.60
N ALA A 8 -6.55 -2.46 7.74
CA ALA A 8 -7.98 -2.74 7.61
C ALA A 8 -8.51 -2.41 6.21
N ILE A 9 -9.56 -3.12 5.80
CA ILE A 9 -10.39 -2.74 4.65
C ILE A 9 -11.16 -1.47 5.03
N SER A 10 -10.99 -0.40 4.24
CA SER A 10 -11.56 0.92 4.47
C SER A 10 -12.76 1.24 3.57
N THR A 11 -13.14 0.33 2.68
CA THR A 11 -14.33 0.40 1.84
C THR A 11 -15.43 -0.55 2.33
N GLY A 12 -16.68 -0.27 1.99
CA GLY A 12 -17.79 -1.17 2.28
C GLY A 12 -17.63 -2.53 1.62
N MET A 13 -18.16 -3.59 2.25
CA MET A 13 -18.12 -4.98 1.75
C MET A 13 -19.18 -5.24 0.66
N THR A 14 -19.32 -4.30 -0.27
CA THR A 14 -20.26 -4.37 -1.39
C THR A 14 -19.48 -4.44 -2.69
N PRO A 15 -19.97 -5.14 -3.74
CA PRO A 15 -19.35 -5.09 -5.05
C PRO A 15 -19.16 -3.63 -5.51
N SER A 16 -17.91 -3.26 -5.77
CA SER A 16 -17.50 -1.90 -6.15
C SER A 16 -16.36 -1.96 -7.16
N GLY A 17 -16.16 -0.86 -7.91
CA GLY A 17 -15.02 -0.76 -8.82
C GLY A 17 -13.67 -0.58 -8.11
N ILE A 18 -13.67 -0.23 -6.81
CA ILE A 18 -12.47 0.02 -6.03
C ILE A 18 -12.68 -0.50 -4.60
N GLY A 19 -11.67 -1.22 -4.09
CA GLY A 19 -11.50 -1.53 -2.67
C GLY A 19 -10.28 -0.81 -2.10
N ILE A 20 -10.35 -0.38 -0.84
CA ILE A 20 -9.23 0.29 -0.17
C ILE A 20 -8.80 -0.54 1.03
N ILE A 21 -7.51 -0.84 1.11
CA ILE A 21 -6.85 -1.33 2.33
C ILE A 21 -5.98 -0.20 2.86
N ARG A 22 -6.16 0.17 4.12
CA ARG A 22 -5.35 1.19 4.80
C ARG A 22 -4.45 0.53 5.82
N ILE A 23 -3.18 0.93 5.82
CA ILE A 23 -2.18 0.55 6.83
C ILE A 23 -1.81 1.83 7.61
N SER A 24 -1.69 1.74 8.93
CA SER A 24 -1.34 2.87 9.79
C SER A 24 -0.51 2.41 10.98
N GLY A 25 0.50 3.20 11.34
CA GLY A 25 1.40 2.91 12.45
C GLY A 25 2.86 3.09 12.06
N PRO A 26 3.79 2.88 13.01
CA PRO A 26 5.21 3.18 12.83
C PRO A 26 5.88 2.38 11.71
N ASP A 27 5.41 1.16 11.42
CA ASP A 27 5.98 0.29 10.38
C ASP A 27 5.16 0.28 9.08
N ALA A 28 4.18 1.17 8.92
CA ALA A 28 3.28 1.15 7.76
C ALA A 28 4.06 1.24 6.42
N PHE A 29 5.08 2.09 6.36
CA PHE A 29 5.95 2.22 5.19
C PHE A 29 6.81 0.98 4.96
N LEU A 30 7.32 0.36 6.03
CA LEU A 30 8.11 -0.87 5.94
C LEU A 30 7.26 -2.03 5.41
N VAL A 31 6.02 -2.16 5.87
CA VAL A 31 5.07 -3.16 5.36
C VAL A 31 4.74 -2.87 3.90
N ALA A 32 4.46 -1.61 3.55
CA ALA A 32 4.15 -1.22 2.18
C ALA A 32 5.32 -1.54 1.22
N ASP A 33 6.56 -1.20 1.58
CA ASP A 33 7.75 -1.44 0.75
C ASP A 33 8.03 -2.92 0.49
N ARG A 34 7.66 -3.81 1.42
CA ARG A 34 7.82 -5.26 1.24
C ARG A 34 6.89 -5.83 0.18
N LEU A 35 5.71 -5.23 0.03
CA LEU A 35 4.63 -5.74 -0.83
C LEU A 35 4.54 -4.97 -2.16
N TYR A 36 4.89 -3.68 -2.15
CA TYR A 36 4.74 -2.79 -3.28
C TYR A 36 5.93 -2.88 -4.24
N GLN A 37 5.61 -3.00 -5.52
CA GLN A 37 6.56 -2.85 -6.61
C GLN A 37 6.09 -1.74 -7.54
N SER A 38 6.86 -0.65 -7.63
CA SER A 38 6.59 0.40 -8.63
C SER A 38 6.67 -0.15 -10.05
N LYS A 39 5.91 0.45 -10.97
CA LYS A 39 5.86 0.03 -12.39
C LYS A 39 7.23 -0.23 -13.01
N ASN A 40 8.20 0.65 -12.71
CA ASN A 40 9.55 0.59 -13.26
C ASN A 40 10.58 -0.01 -12.28
N LYS A 41 10.14 -0.55 -11.13
CA LYS A 41 10.97 -1.17 -10.08
C LYS A 41 12.06 -0.24 -9.49
N LYS A 42 11.85 1.08 -9.54
CA LYS A 42 12.84 2.10 -9.15
C LYS A 42 12.44 2.91 -7.92
N LYS A 43 11.18 2.83 -7.49
CA LYS A 43 10.65 3.60 -6.36
C LYS A 43 10.20 2.66 -5.25
N LYS A 44 10.58 3.02 -4.03
CA LYS A 44 10.00 2.54 -2.77
C LYS A 44 9.03 3.57 -2.23
N ILE A 45 7.99 3.12 -1.54
CA ILE A 45 6.95 3.99 -0.96
C ILE A 45 7.54 4.82 0.19
N SER A 46 8.41 4.24 1.01
CA SER A 46 9.04 4.94 2.14
C SER A 46 9.92 6.14 1.74
N GLU A 47 10.34 6.19 0.47
CA GLU A 47 11.25 7.21 -0.08
C GLU A 47 10.49 8.30 -0.85
N GLN A 48 9.16 8.25 -0.92
CA GLN A 48 8.36 9.22 -1.67
C GLN A 48 7.84 10.36 -0.77
N PRO A 49 7.60 11.57 -1.33
CA PRO A 49 7.04 12.68 -0.57
C PRO A 49 5.63 12.38 -0.06
N SER A 50 5.33 12.75 1.20
CA SER A 50 3.97 12.66 1.74
C SER A 50 2.95 13.42 0.86
N HIS A 51 1.67 13.03 0.95
CA HIS A 51 0.54 13.56 0.18
C HIS A 51 0.67 13.34 -1.35
N THR A 52 1.23 12.19 -1.74
CA THR A 52 1.36 11.80 -3.15
C THR A 52 0.73 10.44 -3.41
N VAL A 53 0.43 10.16 -4.68
CA VAL A 53 -0.15 8.89 -5.15
C VAL A 53 0.83 8.21 -6.10
N HIS A 54 1.04 6.91 -5.92
CA HIS A 54 1.98 6.12 -6.70
C HIS A 54 1.31 4.91 -7.34
N TYR A 55 1.56 4.73 -8.62
CA TYR A 55 1.07 3.59 -9.38
C TYR A 55 2.08 2.44 -9.40
N GLY A 56 1.61 1.23 -9.14
CA GLY A 56 2.41 0.03 -9.19
C GLY A 56 1.60 -1.24 -8.92
N TYR A 57 2.26 -2.22 -8.36
CA TYR A 57 1.72 -3.57 -8.17
C TYR A 57 1.94 -4.03 -6.74
N ILE A 58 0.99 -4.80 -6.21
CA ILE A 58 1.21 -5.60 -5.00
C ILE A 58 1.67 -6.99 -5.43
N VAL A 59 2.81 -7.44 -4.91
CA VAL A 59 3.48 -8.67 -5.34
C VAL A 59 3.78 -9.57 -4.14
N GLU A 60 3.47 -10.86 -4.27
CA GLU A 60 3.82 -11.89 -3.29
C GLU A 60 4.50 -13.06 -4.01
N ASN A 61 5.67 -13.51 -3.55
CA ASN A 61 6.38 -14.68 -4.08
C ASN A 61 6.43 -14.70 -5.62
N VAL A 62 6.82 -13.59 -6.24
CA VAL A 62 6.86 -13.32 -7.70
C VAL A 62 5.52 -13.24 -8.44
N LYS A 63 4.39 -13.48 -7.78
CA LYS A 63 3.05 -13.31 -8.35
C LYS A 63 2.54 -11.89 -8.11
N ILE A 64 2.13 -11.22 -9.19
CA ILE A 64 1.36 -9.97 -9.08
C ILE A 64 -0.03 -10.34 -8.56
N LEU A 65 -0.38 -9.82 -7.39
CA LEU A 65 -1.70 -9.99 -6.79
C LEU A 65 -2.69 -8.99 -7.35
N ASP A 66 -2.28 -7.73 -7.46
CA ASP A 66 -3.14 -6.65 -7.96
C ASP A 66 -2.33 -5.45 -8.50
N GLU A 67 -2.99 -4.64 -9.32
CA GLU A 67 -2.52 -3.35 -9.84
C GLU A 67 -3.17 -2.23 -9.02
N VAL A 68 -2.35 -1.39 -8.38
CA VAL A 68 -2.83 -0.49 -7.32
C VAL A 68 -2.35 0.95 -7.48
N LEU A 69 -3.09 1.84 -6.83
CA LEU A 69 -2.66 3.19 -6.48
C LEU A 69 -2.41 3.27 -4.98
N VAL A 70 -1.21 3.67 -4.58
CA VAL A 70 -0.82 3.84 -3.18
C VAL A 70 -0.73 5.33 -2.85
N SER A 71 -1.61 5.80 -1.97
CA SER A 71 -1.57 7.17 -1.43
C SER A 71 -0.81 7.18 -0.10
N ILE A 72 0.14 8.10 0.05
CA ILE A 72 0.94 8.23 1.28
C ILE A 72 0.65 9.52 2.03
N PHE A 73 0.66 9.44 3.36
CA PHE A 73 0.37 10.52 4.30
C PHE A 73 1.41 10.51 5.41
#